data_AF-A0A397D251-F1
#
_entry.id   AF-A0A397D251-F1
#
_cell.length_a   1.000
_cell.length_b   1.000
_cell.length_c   1.000
_cell.angle_alpha   90.00
_cell.angle_beta   90.00
_cell.angle_gamma   90.00
#
_symmetry.space_group_name_H-M   'P 1'
#
loop_
_entity.id
_entity.type
_entity.pdbx_description
1 polymer ?
#
loop_
_entity_poly.entity_id
_entity_poly.type
_entity_poly.pdbx_seq_one_letter_code
_entity_poly.pdbx_strand_id
1 'polypeptide(L)'
;MPYNLFLHSGLVQSRSVDRQDGRKLAQANKYFAIEGAVALFVSFLINLAVVCVFAQSFFSLDCLPSFDIHGINTACLPLGASDSLIYGRCDLAGTTGVCQEIGLSGAGIALRGVLNSYSETIWAVGLLAAGQSSTMAGTYAGQFVMEGFLSIRLPPWKRMALTRAVALVPALSVAMWSESRPSESDSMNEFLNVLQSVQLPFALIPILHFTSNPVVMGTFANGRTMRLVGWAMTLVVCFVNIYLVVDKVPLATLAPLAQTATVGGGLAYFAFLTYLVALEVKRLVAEK
;
A
#
# COMPACT_ATOMS: atom_id res chain seq x y z
N MET A 1 3.13 0.93 3.57
CA MET A 1 2.46 -0.35 3.92
C MET A 1 2.84 -0.75 5.35
N PRO A 2 1.91 -1.23 6.19
CA PRO A 2 2.17 -1.47 7.62
C PRO A 2 3.23 -2.55 7.87
N TYR A 3 3.18 -3.66 7.13
CA TYR A 3 4.05 -4.82 7.33
C TYR A 3 5.55 -4.51 7.10
N ASN A 4 5.88 -3.52 6.25
CA ASN A 4 7.27 -3.08 6.04
C ASN A 4 7.90 -2.49 7.30
N LEU A 5 7.11 -1.92 8.22
CA LEU A 5 7.61 -1.36 9.47
C LEU A 5 8.09 -2.48 10.42
N PHE A 6 7.33 -3.57 10.51
CA PHE A 6 7.71 -4.78 11.25
C PHE A 6 8.85 -5.56 10.59
N LEU A 7 8.87 -5.60 9.25
CA LEU A 7 9.96 -6.20 8.49
C LEU A 7 11.28 -5.47 8.75
N HIS A 8 11.29 -4.14 8.64
CA HIS A 8 12.50 -3.35 8.81
C HIS A 8 13.02 -3.40 10.26
N SER A 9 12.13 -3.31 11.27
CA SER A 9 12.53 -3.41 12.67
C SER A 9 13.06 -4.79 13.06
N GLY A 10 12.65 -5.85 12.36
CA GLY A 10 13.25 -7.18 12.45
C GLY A 10 14.59 -7.31 11.72
N LEU A 11 14.67 -6.86 10.46
CA LEU A 11 15.88 -6.94 9.63
C LEU A 11 17.08 -6.19 10.22
N VAL A 12 16.85 -5.03 10.84
CA VAL A 12 17.90 -4.26 11.55
C VAL A 12 18.60 -5.09 12.63
N GLN A 13 17.91 -6.06 13.25
CA GLN A 13 18.47 -6.94 14.29
C GLN A 13 19.34 -8.08 13.73
N SER A 14 19.34 -8.31 12.42
CA SER A 14 20.19 -9.33 11.79
C SER A 14 21.69 -8.97 11.79
N ARG A 15 22.02 -7.68 11.92
CA ARG A 15 23.39 -7.19 11.99
C ARG A 15 23.86 -7.16 13.45
N SER A 16 25.05 -7.70 13.73
CA SER A 16 25.68 -7.65 15.05
C SER A 16 26.18 -6.24 15.36
N VAL A 17 25.43 -5.52 16.20
CA VAL A 17 25.83 -4.20 16.72
C VAL A 17 26.04 -4.31 18.22
N ASP A 18 27.20 -3.87 18.69
CA ASP A 18 27.50 -3.70 20.10
C ASP A 18 26.62 -2.59 20.68
N ARG A 19 25.73 -2.98 21.60
CA ARG A 19 24.71 -2.10 22.20
C ARG A 19 25.21 -1.34 23.44
N GLN A 20 26.44 -1.61 23.91
CA GLN A 20 27.04 -0.92 25.05
C GLN A 20 27.78 0.35 24.62
N ASP A 21 28.35 0.36 23.41
CA ASP A 21 29.01 1.53 22.82
C ASP A 21 28.01 2.41 22.05
N GLY A 22 27.59 3.51 22.67
CA GLY A 22 26.70 4.50 22.06
C GLY A 22 27.22 5.11 20.75
N ARG A 23 28.55 5.15 20.52
CA ARG A 23 29.13 5.66 19.27
C ARG A 23 28.94 4.65 18.13
N LYS A 24 29.12 3.36 18.39
CA LYS A 24 28.79 2.29 17.43
C LYS A 24 27.29 2.26 17.13
N LEU A 25 26.44 2.47 18.14
CA LEU A 25 24.99 2.51 17.96
C LEU A 25 24.54 3.69 17.10
N ALA A 26 25.11 4.89 17.31
CA ALA A 26 24.88 6.05 16.46
C ALA A 26 25.36 5.83 15.01
N GLN A 27 26.53 5.20 14.84
CA GLN A 27 27.06 4.85 13.52
C GLN A 27 26.18 3.82 12.79
N ALA A 28 25.70 2.80 13.50
CA ALA A 28 24.77 1.81 12.94
C ALA A 28 23.45 2.46 12.50
N ASN A 29 22.85 3.30 13.35
CA ASN A 29 21.64 4.06 13.01
C ASN A 29 21.83 4.92 11.75
N LYS A 30 22.99 5.56 11.58
CA LYS A 30 23.32 6.31 10.35
C LYS A 30 23.35 5.41 9.11
N TYR A 31 23.96 4.22 9.18
CA TYR A 31 23.99 3.30 8.04
C TYR A 31 22.62 2.72 7.71
N PHE A 32 21.83 2.32 8.72
CA PHE A 32 20.45 1.85 8.50
C PHE A 32 19.56 2.95 7.88
N ALA A 33 19.73 4.21 8.30
CA ALA A 33 19.03 5.33 7.70
C ALA A 33 19.42 5.53 6.21
N ILE A 34 20.70 5.40 5.87
CA ILE A 34 21.18 5.48 4.48
C ILE A 34 20.64 4.31 3.64
N GLU A 35 20.72 3.07 4.16
CA GLU A 35 20.22 1.86 3.50
C GLU A 35 18.71 1.97 3.19
N GLY A 36 17.91 2.37 4.18
CA GLY A 36 16.48 2.62 4.00
C GLY A 36 16.17 3.78 3.05
N ALA A 37 16.91 4.90 3.16
CA ALA A 37 16.71 6.06 2.30
C ALA A 37 17.02 5.77 0.82
N VAL A 38 18.12 5.05 0.53
CA VAL A 38 18.47 4.66 -0.84
C VAL A 38 17.44 3.71 -1.42
N ALA A 39 16.98 2.71 -0.66
CA ALA A 39 15.94 1.79 -1.12
C ALA A 39 14.61 2.49 -1.41
N LEU A 40 14.18 3.41 -0.53
CA LEU A 40 12.98 4.22 -0.74
C LEU A 40 13.12 5.21 -1.90
N PHE A 41 14.31 5.78 -2.11
CA PHE A 41 14.58 6.68 -3.23
C PHE A 41 14.55 5.95 -4.58
N VAL A 42 15.13 4.75 -4.68
CA VAL A 42 15.02 3.91 -5.88
C VAL A 42 13.56 3.53 -6.14
N SER A 43 12.79 3.16 -5.10
CA SER A 43 11.36 2.90 -5.24
C SER A 43 10.57 4.14 -5.73
N PHE A 44 10.89 5.32 -5.20
CA PHE A 44 10.31 6.58 -5.66
C PHE A 44 10.61 6.84 -7.15
N LEU A 45 11.86 6.64 -7.60
CA LEU A 45 12.23 6.81 -9.00
C LEU A 45 11.48 5.84 -9.94
N ILE A 46 11.27 4.59 -9.52
CA ILE A 46 10.48 3.61 -10.30
C ILE A 46 9.02 4.06 -10.42
N ASN A 47 8.39 4.44 -9.30
CA ASN A 47 7.00 4.92 -9.31
C ASN A 47 6.84 6.19 -10.15
N LEU A 48 7.78 7.14 -10.03
CA LEU A 48 7.81 8.36 -10.83
C LEU A 48 7.98 8.04 -12.32
N ALA A 49 8.89 7.14 -12.69
CA ALA A 49 9.09 6.73 -14.08
C ALA A 49 7.83 6.09 -14.68
N VAL A 50 7.14 5.21 -13.94
CA VAL A 50 5.86 4.64 -14.37
C VAL A 50 4.82 5.75 -14.58
N VAL A 51 4.60 6.63 -13.60
CA VAL A 51 3.63 7.73 -13.73
C VAL A 51 3.95 8.64 -14.92
N CYS A 52 5.22 9.02 -15.11
CA CYS A 52 5.64 9.85 -16.23
C CYS A 52 5.44 9.17 -17.60
N VAL A 53 5.78 7.88 -17.72
CA VAL A 53 5.57 7.13 -18.98
C VAL A 53 4.08 7.03 -19.31
N PHE A 54 3.24 6.63 -18.36
CA PHE A 54 1.79 6.52 -18.62
C PHE A 54 1.14 7.89 -18.91
N ALA A 55 1.53 8.94 -18.17
CA ALA A 55 1.05 10.30 -18.43
C ALA A 55 1.48 10.80 -19.81
N GLN A 56 2.74 10.63 -20.21
CA GLN A 56 3.22 11.09 -21.52
C GLN A 56 2.64 10.26 -22.68
N SER A 57 2.44 8.95 -22.49
CA SER A 57 2.03 8.04 -23.56
C SER A 57 0.53 7.96 -23.80
N PHE A 58 -0.32 8.22 -22.80
CA PHE A 58 -1.77 7.96 -22.91
C PHE A 58 -2.68 9.10 -22.41
N PHE A 59 -2.15 10.21 -21.89
CA PHE A 59 -2.98 11.36 -21.51
C PHE A 59 -3.45 12.11 -22.76
N SER A 60 -4.77 12.28 -22.91
CA SER A 60 -5.38 13.15 -23.91
C SER A 60 -6.58 13.89 -23.32
N LEU A 61 -6.77 15.14 -23.73
CA LEU A 61 -7.90 15.98 -23.31
C LEU A 61 -9.24 15.42 -23.81
N ASP A 62 -9.23 14.69 -24.94
CA ASP A 62 -10.43 14.10 -25.55
C ASP A 62 -11.10 13.02 -24.67
N CYS A 63 -10.35 12.43 -23.73
CA CYS A 63 -10.84 11.38 -22.83
C CYS A 63 -11.34 11.93 -21.48
N LEU A 64 -11.21 13.24 -21.21
CA LEU A 64 -11.75 13.86 -20.00
C LEU A 64 -13.29 13.72 -19.86
N PRO A 65 -14.11 13.89 -20.92
CA PRO A 65 -15.56 13.76 -20.81
C PRO A 65 -16.04 12.37 -20.36
N SER A 66 -15.23 11.32 -20.50
CA SER A 66 -15.57 9.99 -19.99
C SER A 66 -15.73 9.98 -18.47
N PHE A 67 -15.04 10.86 -17.73
CA PHE A 67 -15.24 11.02 -16.30
C PHE A 67 -16.59 11.67 -15.97
N ASP A 68 -16.96 12.75 -16.67
CA ASP A 68 -18.23 13.46 -16.44
C ASP A 68 -19.46 12.61 -16.83
N ILE A 69 -19.34 11.77 -17.87
CA ILE A 69 -20.45 10.96 -18.39
C ILE A 69 -20.56 9.60 -17.68
N HIS A 70 -19.43 8.96 -17.35
CA HIS A 70 -19.41 7.58 -16.83
C HIS A 70 -18.81 7.44 -15.43
N GLY A 71 -18.19 8.48 -14.87
CA GLY A 71 -17.49 8.43 -13.58
C GLY A 71 -16.14 7.72 -13.62
N ILE A 72 -15.62 7.39 -14.80
CA ILE A 72 -14.42 6.56 -15.00
C ILE A 72 -13.30 7.38 -15.62
N ASN A 73 -12.10 7.28 -15.04
CA ASN A 73 -10.89 7.86 -15.62
C ASN A 73 -10.41 6.96 -16.77
N THR A 74 -10.38 7.49 -17.99
CA THR A 74 -9.93 6.75 -19.17
C THR A 74 -8.67 7.38 -19.77
N ALA A 75 -7.90 6.56 -20.48
CA ALA A 75 -6.70 6.96 -21.18
C ALA A 75 -6.85 6.70 -22.68
N CYS A 76 -6.04 7.35 -23.50
CA CYS A 76 -6.08 7.24 -24.95
C CYS A 76 -5.17 6.12 -25.45
N LEU A 77 -5.74 5.05 -26.04
CA LEU A 77 -5.00 3.89 -26.57
C LEU A 77 -5.08 3.85 -28.10
N PRO A 78 -4.09 3.29 -28.80
CA PRO A 78 -4.21 3.01 -30.22
C PRO A 78 -5.24 1.90 -30.47
N LEU A 79 -6.01 2.00 -31.56
CA LEU A 79 -7.09 1.06 -31.93
C LEU A 79 -6.70 -0.43 -31.94
N GLY A 80 -5.44 -0.76 -32.21
CA GLY A 80 -4.93 -2.14 -32.21
C GLY A 80 -4.57 -2.70 -30.83
N ALA A 81 -4.72 -1.91 -29.76
CA ALA A 81 -4.38 -2.26 -28.37
C ALA A 81 -5.58 -2.20 -27.41
N SER A 82 -6.80 -2.00 -27.92
CA SER A 82 -8.02 -1.98 -27.11
C SER A 82 -8.50 -3.38 -26.75
N ASP A 83 -8.69 -3.65 -25.46
CA ASP A 83 -9.01 -4.98 -24.89
C ASP A 83 -10.31 -4.96 -24.03
N SER A 84 -10.86 -3.77 -23.73
CA SER A 84 -12.08 -3.59 -22.91
C SER A 84 -13.11 -2.63 -23.56
N LEU A 85 -14.04 -2.06 -22.79
CA LEU A 85 -15.03 -1.11 -23.32
C LEU A 85 -14.41 0.19 -23.83
N ILE A 86 -14.98 0.73 -24.90
CA ILE A 86 -14.57 2.00 -25.51
C ILE A 86 -15.56 3.10 -25.10
N TYR A 87 -15.04 4.16 -24.49
CA TYR A 87 -15.81 5.29 -23.95
C TYR A 87 -15.69 6.57 -24.79
N GLY A 88 -14.93 6.53 -25.88
CA GLY A 88 -14.70 7.70 -26.75
C GLY A 88 -13.64 7.45 -27.81
N ARG A 89 -13.37 8.48 -28.61
CA ARG A 89 -12.23 8.57 -29.54
C ARG A 89 -11.36 9.75 -29.13
N CYS A 90 -10.06 9.64 -29.39
CA CYS A 90 -9.07 10.64 -29.02
C CYS A 90 -7.99 10.75 -30.10
N ASP A 91 -7.31 11.89 -30.17
CA ASP A 91 -6.05 12.00 -30.91
C ASP A 91 -4.89 11.51 -30.02
N LEU A 92 -4.14 10.54 -30.55
CA LEU A 92 -2.93 9.99 -29.97
C LEU A 92 -1.73 10.36 -30.86
N ALA A 93 -1.13 11.52 -30.60
CA ALA A 93 0.04 12.03 -31.31
C ALA A 93 -0.12 12.10 -32.85
N GLY A 94 -1.31 12.46 -33.34
CA GLY A 94 -1.64 12.52 -34.76
C GLY A 94 -2.23 11.23 -35.34
N THR A 95 -2.61 10.27 -34.49
CA THR A 95 -3.24 9.00 -34.89
C THR A 95 -4.55 8.78 -34.13
N THR A 96 -5.55 8.16 -34.77
CA THR A 96 -6.87 7.96 -34.12
C THR A 96 -6.79 6.86 -33.05
N GLY A 97 -6.90 7.28 -31.79
CA GLY A 97 -7.03 6.41 -30.63
C GLY A 97 -8.46 6.28 -30.12
N VAL A 98 -8.62 5.47 -29.07
CA VAL A 98 -9.87 5.23 -28.34
C VAL A 98 -9.67 5.44 -26.84
N CYS A 99 -10.68 6.03 -26.19
CA CYS A 99 -10.67 6.26 -24.75
C CYS A 99 -11.11 5.00 -24.00
N GLN A 100 -10.24 4.47 -23.15
CA GLN A 100 -10.40 3.19 -22.48
C GLN A 100 -9.72 3.18 -21.10
N GLU A 101 -10.24 2.40 -20.15
CA GLU A 101 -9.59 2.19 -18.85
C GLU A 101 -8.39 1.23 -19.00
N ILE A 102 -7.23 1.61 -18.46
CA ILE A 102 -6.01 0.78 -18.49
C ILE A 102 -5.86 0.02 -17.16
N GLY A 103 -6.31 -1.23 -17.14
CA GLY A 103 -6.02 -2.19 -16.08
C GLY A 103 -4.61 -2.78 -16.15
N LEU A 104 -4.21 -3.52 -15.10
CA LEU A 104 -2.88 -4.14 -14.97
C LEU A 104 -2.55 -5.12 -16.11
N SER A 105 -3.57 -5.81 -16.64
CA SER A 105 -3.49 -6.71 -17.80
C SER A 105 -3.26 -5.96 -19.11
N GLY A 106 -4.13 -5.00 -19.43
CA GLY A 106 -4.07 -4.22 -20.67
C GLY A 106 -2.84 -3.30 -20.77
N ALA A 107 -2.28 -2.88 -19.64
CA ALA A 107 -1.11 -2.01 -19.56
C ALA A 107 0.09 -2.46 -20.43
N GLY A 108 0.38 -3.76 -20.49
CA GLY A 108 1.48 -4.28 -21.31
C GLY A 108 1.23 -4.14 -22.82
N ILE A 109 -0.01 -4.39 -23.25
CA ILE A 109 -0.46 -4.29 -24.64
C ILE A 109 -0.51 -2.81 -25.07
N ALA A 110 -1.05 -1.94 -24.22
CA ALA A 110 -1.07 -0.50 -24.43
C ALA A 110 0.34 0.08 -24.61
N LEU A 111 1.29 -0.28 -23.73
CA LEU A 111 2.70 0.12 -23.86
C LEU A 111 3.33 -0.35 -25.17
N ARG A 112 3.05 -1.58 -25.61
CA ARG A 112 3.53 -2.09 -26.90
C ARG A 112 2.98 -1.31 -28.10
N GLY A 113 1.75 -0.80 -28.00
CA GLY A 113 1.12 0.01 -29.04
C GLY A 113 1.77 1.39 -29.25
N VAL A 114 2.44 1.94 -28.22
CA VAL A 114 3.04 3.29 -28.26
C VAL A 114 4.57 3.27 -28.29
N LEU A 115 5.22 2.30 -27.61
CA LEU A 115 6.67 2.23 -27.49
C LEU A 115 7.28 1.25 -28.51
N ASN A 116 7.21 -0.06 -28.23
CA ASN A 116 7.76 -1.13 -29.05
C ASN A 116 7.31 -2.51 -28.52
N SER A 117 7.45 -3.56 -29.33
CA SER A 117 7.15 -4.95 -28.91
C SER A 117 7.82 -5.38 -27.58
N TYR A 118 9.03 -4.89 -27.30
CA TYR A 118 9.78 -5.22 -26.09
C TYR A 118 9.15 -4.70 -24.78
N SER A 119 8.34 -3.63 -24.82
CA SER A 119 7.80 -3.05 -23.57
C SER A 119 6.79 -3.97 -22.89
N GLU A 120 6.02 -4.76 -23.64
CA GLU A 120 5.12 -5.78 -23.11
C GLU A 120 5.89 -6.85 -22.31
N THR A 121 7.01 -7.33 -22.86
CA THR A 121 7.88 -8.31 -22.18
C THR A 121 8.54 -7.72 -20.93
N ILE A 122 9.03 -6.47 -21.00
CA ILE A 122 9.63 -5.78 -19.85
C ILE A 122 8.58 -5.56 -18.74
N TRP A 123 7.35 -5.18 -19.09
CA TRP A 123 6.24 -5.05 -18.15
C TRP A 123 5.91 -6.39 -17.48
N ALA A 124 5.77 -7.47 -18.25
CA ALA A 124 5.51 -8.81 -17.72
C ALA A 124 6.62 -9.30 -16.77
N VAL A 125 7.90 -9.09 -17.12
CA VAL A 125 9.04 -9.40 -16.24
C VAL A 125 9.01 -8.54 -14.96
N GLY A 126 8.66 -7.25 -15.08
CA GLY A 126 8.49 -6.35 -13.94
C GLY A 126 7.38 -6.81 -12.96
N LEU A 127 6.22 -7.19 -13.48
CA LEU A 127 5.12 -7.75 -12.69
C LEU A 127 5.52 -9.04 -11.97
N LEU A 128 6.21 -9.95 -12.67
CA LEU A 128 6.72 -11.19 -12.08
C LEU A 128 7.72 -10.91 -10.96
N ALA A 129 8.67 -10.00 -11.18
CA ALA A 129 9.66 -9.60 -10.18
C ALA A 129 9.02 -8.94 -8.94
N ALA A 130 8.02 -8.07 -9.14
CA ALA A 130 7.26 -7.47 -8.05
C ALA A 130 6.51 -8.53 -7.22
N GLY A 131 5.89 -9.52 -7.88
CA GLY A 131 5.23 -10.65 -7.23
C GLY A 131 6.18 -11.51 -6.38
N GLN A 132 7.40 -11.76 -6.87
CA GLN A 132 8.43 -12.49 -6.11
C GLN A 132 8.89 -11.69 -4.89
N SER A 133 9.18 -10.40 -5.05
CA SER A 133 9.58 -9.51 -3.94
C SER A 133 8.53 -9.47 -2.83
N SER A 134 7.25 -9.37 -3.20
CA SER A 134 6.11 -9.43 -2.27
C SER A 134 6.07 -10.75 -1.46
N THR A 135 6.41 -11.89 -2.08
CA THR A 135 6.51 -13.19 -1.38
C THR A 135 7.54 -13.16 -0.24
N MET A 136 8.74 -12.64 -0.52
CA MET A 136 9.81 -12.60 0.47
C MET A 136 9.47 -11.62 1.59
N ALA A 137 9.06 -10.39 1.23
CA ALA A 137 8.69 -9.38 2.22
C ALA A 137 7.55 -9.84 3.13
N GLY A 138 6.49 -10.43 2.57
CA GLY A 138 5.35 -10.95 3.33
C GLY A 138 5.72 -12.11 4.27
N THR A 139 6.56 -13.05 3.81
CA THR A 139 6.95 -14.22 4.64
C THR A 139 7.93 -13.89 5.76
N TYR A 140 8.77 -12.86 5.60
CA TYR A 140 9.60 -12.34 6.70
C TYR A 140 8.81 -11.43 7.64
N ALA A 141 7.98 -10.51 7.13
CA ALA A 141 7.14 -9.66 7.98
C ALA A 141 6.17 -10.50 8.84
N GLY A 142 5.56 -11.52 8.21
CA GLY A 142 4.72 -12.50 8.90
C GLY A 142 5.46 -13.29 9.97
N GLN A 143 6.77 -13.52 9.84
CA GLN A 143 7.57 -14.14 10.91
C GLN A 143 7.61 -13.26 12.15
N PHE A 144 8.04 -12.00 12.01
CA PHE A 144 8.19 -11.09 13.14
C PHE A 144 6.85 -10.82 13.84
N VAL A 145 5.75 -10.74 13.08
CA VAL A 145 4.40 -10.59 13.64
C VAL A 145 3.93 -11.87 14.36
N MET A 146 4.09 -13.06 13.76
CA MET A 146 3.68 -14.33 14.39
C MET A 146 4.50 -14.68 15.63
N GLU A 147 5.83 -14.52 15.58
CA GLU A 147 6.72 -14.82 16.70
C GLU A 147 6.62 -13.76 17.82
N GLY A 148 6.40 -12.49 17.46
CA GLY A 148 6.29 -11.39 18.40
C GLY A 148 4.93 -11.27 19.11
N PHE A 149 3.81 -11.31 18.37
CA PHE A 149 2.47 -11.09 18.95
C PHE A 149 1.73 -12.39 19.30
N LEU A 150 1.90 -13.45 18.51
CA LEU A 150 1.17 -14.71 18.71
C LEU A 150 2.04 -15.80 19.37
N SER A 151 3.35 -15.57 19.53
CA SER A 151 4.36 -16.55 19.98
C SER A 151 4.44 -17.83 19.12
N ILE A 152 3.88 -17.81 17.90
CA ILE A 152 3.81 -18.96 16.99
C ILE A 152 5.11 -19.06 16.19
N ARG A 153 5.85 -20.16 16.37
CA ARG A 153 7.07 -20.48 15.61
C ARG A 153 6.78 -21.53 14.54
N LEU A 154 6.68 -21.10 13.28
CA LEU A 154 6.49 -21.97 12.12
C LEU A 154 7.76 -22.00 11.26
N PRO A 155 8.19 -23.19 10.77
CA PRO A 155 9.29 -23.26 9.82
C PRO A 155 8.94 -22.51 8.51
N PRO A 156 9.94 -21.94 7.79
CA PRO A 156 9.68 -21.01 6.69
C PRO A 156 8.73 -21.56 5.62
N TRP A 157 8.85 -22.84 5.25
CA TRP A 157 8.00 -23.45 4.23
C TRP A 157 6.53 -23.54 4.66
N LYS A 158 6.23 -23.90 5.93
CA LYS A 158 4.85 -23.94 6.45
C LYS A 158 4.25 -22.53 6.50
N ARG A 159 5.05 -21.54 6.90
CA ARG A 159 4.63 -20.13 6.95
C ARG A 159 4.36 -19.56 5.56
N MET A 160 5.23 -19.86 4.59
CA MET A 160 5.02 -19.51 3.18
C MET A 160 3.76 -20.18 2.62
N ALA A 161 3.60 -21.49 2.80
CA ALA A 161 2.42 -22.22 2.34
C ALA A 161 1.13 -21.68 2.96
N LEU A 162 1.10 -21.42 4.28
CA LEU A 162 -0.06 -20.87 4.98
C LEU A 162 -0.41 -19.46 4.49
N THR A 163 0.55 -18.53 4.46
CA THR A 163 0.31 -17.14 4.02
C THR A 163 -0.05 -17.07 2.54
N ARG A 164 0.54 -17.92 1.69
CA ARG A 164 0.17 -18.03 0.28
C ARG A 164 -1.19 -18.68 0.08
N ALA A 165 -1.56 -19.70 0.84
CA ALA A 165 -2.90 -20.30 0.76
C ALA A 165 -3.98 -19.29 1.19
N VAL A 166 -3.79 -18.59 2.32
CA VAL A 166 -4.74 -17.57 2.81
C VAL A 166 -4.89 -16.39 1.84
N ALA A 167 -3.86 -16.06 1.06
CA ALA A 167 -3.94 -15.01 0.03
C ALA A 167 -4.50 -15.51 -1.32
N LEU A 168 -4.00 -16.64 -1.83
CA LEU A 168 -4.31 -17.14 -3.17
C LEU A 168 -5.64 -17.90 -3.23
N VAL A 169 -6.01 -18.67 -2.21
CA VAL A 169 -7.26 -19.46 -2.25
C VAL A 169 -8.48 -18.55 -2.37
N PRO A 170 -8.68 -17.50 -1.54
CA PRO A 170 -9.81 -16.59 -1.72
C PRO A 170 -9.77 -15.86 -3.06
N ALA A 171 -8.60 -15.37 -3.50
CA ALA A 171 -8.46 -14.67 -4.77
C ALA A 171 -8.79 -15.57 -5.98
N LEU A 172 -8.33 -16.82 -5.99
CA LEU A 172 -8.64 -17.80 -7.03
C LEU A 172 -10.11 -18.24 -6.99
N SER A 173 -10.67 -18.50 -5.80
CA SER A 173 -12.09 -18.82 -5.65
C SER A 173 -12.99 -17.71 -6.19
N VAL A 174 -12.63 -16.45 -5.92
CA VAL A 174 -13.36 -15.27 -6.42
C VAL A 174 -13.17 -15.14 -7.93
N ALA A 175 -11.95 -15.23 -8.46
CA ALA A 175 -11.72 -15.16 -9.91
C ALA A 175 -12.52 -16.23 -10.69
N MET A 176 -12.58 -17.47 -10.20
CA MET A 176 -13.36 -18.55 -10.80
C MET A 176 -14.88 -18.34 -10.71
N TRP A 177 -15.39 -17.70 -9.64
CA TRP A 177 -16.81 -17.34 -9.55
C TRP A 177 -17.17 -16.08 -10.35
N SER A 178 -16.21 -15.16 -10.47
CA SER A 178 -16.37 -13.84 -11.09
C SER A 178 -16.19 -13.83 -12.61
N GLU A 179 -15.87 -14.98 -13.22
CA GLU A 179 -15.73 -15.14 -14.68
C GLU A 179 -16.98 -14.68 -15.47
N SER A 180 -18.16 -14.68 -14.83
CA SER A 180 -19.42 -14.18 -15.40
C SER A 180 -19.81 -12.74 -14.98
N ARG A 181 -19.02 -12.08 -14.11
CA ARG A 181 -19.26 -10.72 -13.58
C ARG A 181 -17.94 -9.99 -13.23
N PRO A 182 -17.29 -9.30 -14.17
CA PRO A 182 -15.99 -8.64 -13.93
C PRO A 182 -16.00 -7.65 -12.75
N SER A 183 -17.07 -6.87 -12.59
CA SER A 183 -17.21 -5.80 -11.59
C SER A 183 -17.08 -6.25 -10.13
N GLU A 184 -17.35 -7.52 -9.84
CA GLU A 184 -17.23 -8.09 -8.48
C GLU A 184 -15.75 -8.30 -8.08
N SER A 185 -14.87 -8.62 -9.05
CA SER A 185 -13.43 -8.78 -8.78
C SER A 185 -12.74 -7.45 -8.49
N ASP A 186 -13.08 -6.40 -9.23
CA ASP A 186 -12.53 -5.07 -9.00
C ASP A 186 -12.98 -4.53 -7.64
N SER A 187 -14.26 -4.73 -7.30
CA SER A 187 -14.82 -4.39 -5.97
C SER A 187 -14.06 -5.08 -4.83
N MET A 188 -13.65 -6.35 -5.02
CA MET A 188 -12.80 -7.04 -4.04
C MET A 188 -11.37 -6.51 -3.96
N ASN A 189 -10.76 -6.15 -5.09
CA ASN A 189 -9.44 -5.52 -5.10
C ASN A 189 -9.46 -4.16 -4.37
N GLU A 190 -10.50 -3.35 -4.58
CA GLU A 190 -10.72 -2.11 -3.82
C GLU A 190 -10.92 -2.37 -2.33
N PHE A 191 -11.73 -3.37 -1.94
CA PHE A 191 -11.93 -3.71 -0.53
C PHE A 191 -10.62 -4.15 0.18
N LEU A 192 -9.73 -4.86 -0.52
CA LEU A 192 -8.41 -5.21 0.01
C LEU A 192 -7.54 -3.96 0.27
N ASN A 193 -7.61 -2.95 -0.60
CA ASN A 193 -6.93 -1.67 -0.40
C ASN A 193 -7.51 -0.89 0.79
N VAL A 194 -8.83 -0.88 0.95
CA VAL A 194 -9.50 -0.30 2.14
C VAL A 194 -9.06 -1.03 3.41
N LEU A 195 -9.04 -2.35 3.41
CA LEU A 195 -8.60 -3.17 4.55
C LEU A 195 -7.10 -2.99 4.88
N GLN A 196 -6.26 -2.68 3.89
CA GLN A 196 -4.87 -2.29 4.12
C GLN A 196 -4.74 -0.88 4.71
N SER A 197 -5.61 0.06 4.33
CA SER A 197 -5.64 1.44 4.85
C SER A 197 -5.93 1.48 6.35
N VAL A 198 -6.92 0.70 6.81
CA VAL A 198 -7.34 0.55 8.22
C VAL A 198 -6.22 0.02 9.12
N GLN A 199 -5.26 -0.74 8.57
CA GLN A 199 -4.14 -1.28 9.34
C GLN A 199 -3.02 -0.26 9.61
N LEU A 200 -2.92 0.83 8.85
CA LEU A 200 -1.80 1.77 8.95
C LEU A 200 -1.71 2.47 10.33
N PRO A 201 -2.79 3.01 10.92
CA PRO A 201 -2.71 3.70 12.21
C PRO A 201 -2.27 2.78 13.37
N PHE A 202 -2.70 1.51 13.35
CA PHE A 202 -2.29 0.50 14.34
C PHE A 202 -0.78 0.23 14.37
N ALA A 203 -0.08 0.41 13.24
CA ALA A 203 1.38 0.29 13.19
C ALA A 203 2.08 1.61 13.49
N LEU A 204 1.57 2.72 12.92
CA LEU A 204 2.21 4.04 13.03
C LEU A 204 2.16 4.63 14.43
N ILE A 205 1.01 4.58 15.12
CA ILE A 205 0.84 5.22 16.43
C ILE A 205 1.75 4.56 17.49
N PRO A 206 1.81 3.22 17.65
CA PRO A 206 2.72 2.60 18.61
C PRO A 206 4.20 2.80 18.28
N ILE A 207 4.58 2.81 16.99
CA ILE A 207 5.97 3.07 16.61
C ILE A 207 6.38 4.50 16.98
N LEU A 208 5.53 5.50 16.70
CA LEU A 208 5.80 6.88 17.07
C LEU A 208 5.85 7.07 18.60
N HIS A 209 5.01 6.34 19.35
CA HIS A 209 5.07 6.28 20.82
C HIS A 209 6.41 5.71 21.31
N PHE A 210 6.76 4.48 20.94
CA PHE A 210 7.96 3.81 21.43
C PHE A 210 9.25 4.51 21.00
N THR A 211 9.30 5.09 19.79
CA THR A 211 10.46 5.86 19.31
C THR A 211 10.58 7.25 19.96
N SER A 212 9.50 7.79 20.55
CA SER A 212 9.52 9.06 21.27
C SER A 212 9.72 8.91 22.78
N ASN A 213 9.64 7.70 23.32
CA ASN A 213 9.68 7.44 24.76
C ASN A 213 11.14 7.28 25.27
N PRO A 214 11.62 8.15 26.18
CA PRO A 214 13.00 8.09 26.68
C PRO A 214 13.27 6.88 27.58
N VAL A 215 12.26 6.25 28.17
CA VAL A 215 12.41 5.01 28.97
C VAL A 215 12.75 3.82 28.06
N VAL A 216 12.26 3.82 26.82
CA VAL A 216 12.48 2.73 25.85
C VAL A 216 13.72 2.98 24.97
N MET A 217 13.91 4.22 24.50
CA MET A 217 14.98 4.58 23.55
C MET A 217 16.21 5.23 24.19
N GLY A 218 16.14 5.61 25.47
CA GLY A 218 17.22 6.30 26.16
C GLY A 218 17.63 7.60 25.46
N THR A 219 18.94 7.76 25.23
CA THR A 219 19.52 8.92 24.54
C THR A 219 19.21 8.99 23.04
N PHE A 220 18.61 7.95 22.45
CA PHE A 220 18.24 7.89 21.03
C PHE A 220 16.75 8.17 20.76
N ALA A 221 16.01 8.67 21.76
CA ALA A 221 14.61 9.06 21.58
C ALA A 221 14.44 10.21 20.56
N ASN A 222 13.32 10.22 19.85
CA ASN A 222 13.02 11.23 18.83
C ASN A 222 13.04 12.67 19.39
N GLY A 223 13.84 13.53 18.78
CA GLY A 223 13.83 14.98 19.05
C GLY A 223 12.50 15.64 18.69
N ARG A 224 12.23 16.82 19.27
CA ARG A 224 10.96 17.57 19.12
C ARG A 224 10.50 17.72 17.66
N THR A 225 11.42 18.05 16.75
CA THR A 225 11.12 18.21 15.31
C THR A 225 10.68 16.90 14.67
N MET A 226 11.40 15.81 14.90
CA MET A 226 11.07 14.49 14.34
C MET A 226 9.71 13.99 14.87
N ARG A 227 9.44 14.21 16.16
CA ARG A 227 8.16 13.90 16.79
C ARG A 227 7.02 14.73 16.19
N LEU A 228 7.20 16.03 15.97
CA LEU A 228 6.18 16.89 15.36
C LEU A 228 5.88 16.48 13.90
N VAL A 229 6.93 16.22 13.10
CA VAL A 229 6.78 15.73 11.72
C VAL A 229 6.12 14.35 11.68
N GLY A 230 6.51 13.44 12.58
CA GLY A 230 5.91 12.11 12.69
C GLY A 230 4.42 12.15 13.06
N TRP A 231 4.03 13.04 13.99
CA TRP A 231 2.61 13.23 14.33
C TRP A 231 1.82 13.86 13.19
N ALA A 232 2.36 14.88 12.51
CA ALA A 232 1.73 15.49 11.35
C ALA A 232 1.50 14.46 10.23
N MET A 233 2.51 13.66 9.87
CA MET A 233 2.38 12.59 8.88
C MET A 233 1.38 11.52 9.30
N THR A 234 1.37 11.13 10.57
CA THR A 234 0.40 10.16 11.10
C THR A 234 -1.03 10.68 11.00
N LEU A 235 -1.27 11.96 11.33
CA LEU A 235 -2.58 12.59 11.20
C LEU A 235 -3.04 12.69 9.75
N VAL A 236 -2.16 13.06 8.80
CA VAL A 236 -2.46 13.08 7.36
C VAL A 236 -2.84 11.68 6.86
N VAL A 237 -2.05 10.65 7.20
CA VAL A 237 -2.35 9.27 6.81
C VAL A 237 -3.67 8.79 7.40
N CYS A 238 -3.93 9.06 8.69
CA CYS A 238 -5.22 8.76 9.30
C CYS A 238 -6.37 9.45 8.57
N PHE A 239 -6.27 10.75 8.28
CA PHE A 239 -7.31 11.50 7.58
C PHE A 239 -7.62 10.94 6.19
N VAL A 240 -6.58 10.66 5.38
CA VAL A 240 -6.74 10.09 4.04
C VAL A 240 -7.37 8.68 4.10
N ASN A 241 -6.96 7.84 5.06
CA ASN A 241 -7.57 6.51 5.24
C ASN A 241 -9.04 6.61 5.65
N ILE A 242 -9.41 7.57 6.51
CA ILE A 242 -10.81 7.82 6.89
C ILE A 242 -11.63 8.22 5.67
N TYR A 243 -11.12 9.16 4.86
CA TYR A 243 -11.77 9.60 3.63
C TYR A 243 -12.01 8.42 2.67
N LEU A 244 -10.98 7.60 2.41
CA LEU A 244 -11.10 6.42 1.55
C LEU A 244 -12.14 5.40 2.06
N VAL A 245 -12.22 5.18 3.38
CA VAL A 245 -13.24 4.28 3.97
C VAL A 245 -14.65 4.83 3.79
N VAL A 246 -14.85 6.15 3.93
CA VAL A 246 -16.17 6.78 3.78
C VAL A 246 -16.63 6.83 2.33
N ASP A 247 -15.71 7.10 1.40
CA ASP A 247 -15.96 7.14 -0.04
C ASP A 247 -16.29 5.74 -0.61
N LYS A 248 -15.48 4.72 -0.24
CA LYS A 248 -15.55 3.39 -0.86
C LYS A 248 -16.50 2.40 -0.19
N VAL A 249 -17.10 2.72 0.96
CA VAL A 249 -18.07 1.84 1.62
C VAL A 249 -19.48 2.44 1.49
N PRO A 250 -20.29 2.00 0.50
CA PRO A 250 -21.63 2.54 0.29
C PRO A 250 -22.61 2.04 1.37
N LEU A 251 -22.62 2.70 2.53
CA LEU A 251 -23.49 2.35 3.67
C LEU A 251 -24.96 2.21 3.24
N ALA A 252 -25.44 3.03 2.31
CA ALA A 252 -26.84 3.04 1.89
C ALA A 252 -27.30 1.77 1.14
N THR A 253 -26.40 1.02 0.49
CA THR A 253 -26.76 -0.18 -0.31
C THR A 253 -26.58 -1.49 0.44
N LEU A 254 -25.88 -1.48 1.58
CA LEU A 254 -25.69 -2.66 2.43
C LEU A 254 -26.99 -3.11 3.10
N ALA A 255 -27.13 -4.41 3.36
CA ALA A 255 -28.23 -4.93 4.17
C ALA A 255 -28.20 -4.34 5.61
N PRO A 256 -29.33 -4.16 6.32
CA PRO A 256 -29.37 -3.48 7.63
C PRO A 256 -28.44 -4.08 8.70
N LEU A 257 -28.23 -5.40 8.66
CA LEU A 257 -27.27 -6.08 9.54
C LEU A 257 -25.81 -5.72 9.21
N ALA A 258 -25.48 -5.61 7.92
CA ALA A 258 -24.16 -5.20 7.46
C ALA A 258 -23.92 -3.70 7.73
N GLN A 259 -24.93 -2.83 7.55
CA GLN A 259 -24.87 -1.41 7.92
C GLN A 259 -24.51 -1.23 9.40
N THR A 260 -25.26 -1.89 10.29
CA THR A 260 -25.05 -1.81 11.74
C THR A 260 -23.71 -2.41 12.18
N ALA A 261 -23.27 -3.51 11.56
CA ALA A 261 -21.93 -4.08 11.79
C ALA A 261 -20.80 -3.13 11.34
N THR A 262 -20.90 -2.53 10.16
CA THR A 262 -19.91 -1.57 9.63
C THR A 262 -19.83 -0.31 10.48
N VAL A 263 -20.97 0.29 10.86
CA VAL A 263 -21.00 1.48 11.73
C VAL A 263 -20.48 1.15 13.13
N GLY A 264 -20.89 0.03 13.72
CA GLY A 264 -20.42 -0.41 15.03
C GLY A 264 -18.92 -0.70 15.05
N GLY A 265 -18.41 -1.40 14.03
CA GLY A 265 -16.98 -1.67 13.85
C GLY A 265 -16.16 -0.39 13.63
N GLY A 266 -16.66 0.55 12.82
CA GLY A 266 -16.04 1.86 12.61
C GLY A 266 -15.97 2.68 13.90
N LEU A 267 -17.08 2.75 14.66
CA LEU A 267 -17.10 3.43 15.96
C LEU A 267 -16.13 2.79 16.96
N ALA A 268 -16.08 1.45 17.05
CA ALA A 268 -15.13 0.75 17.90
C ALA A 268 -13.67 1.01 17.50
N TYR A 269 -13.38 1.04 16.19
CA TYR A 269 -12.07 1.38 15.64
C TYR A 269 -11.66 2.81 15.99
N PHE A 270 -12.54 3.81 15.79
CA PHE A 270 -12.23 5.20 16.15
C PHE A 270 -12.15 5.43 17.66
N ALA A 271 -12.97 4.75 18.47
CA ALA A 271 -12.85 4.75 19.92
C ALA A 271 -11.49 4.17 20.37
N PHE A 272 -11.02 3.11 19.71
CA PHE A 272 -9.70 2.53 20.00
C PHE A 272 -8.54 3.44 19.55
N LEU A 273 -8.61 4.04 18.36
CA LEU A 273 -7.59 5.00 17.91
C LEU A 273 -7.53 6.25 18.80
N THR A 274 -8.69 6.82 19.15
CA THR A 274 -8.75 7.97 20.07
C THR A 274 -8.29 7.59 21.48
N TYR A 275 -8.57 6.38 21.95
CA TYR A 275 -7.99 5.85 23.20
C TYR A 275 -6.46 5.77 23.14
N LEU A 276 -5.88 5.21 22.07
CA LEU A 276 -4.42 5.15 21.89
C LEU A 276 -3.79 6.55 21.88
N VAL A 277 -4.38 7.49 21.13
CA VAL A 277 -3.89 8.88 21.06
C VAL A 277 -4.06 9.59 22.40
N ALA A 278 -5.17 9.39 23.12
CA ALA A 278 -5.42 10.03 24.41
C ALA A 278 -4.53 9.48 25.54
N LEU A 279 -4.24 8.18 25.54
CA LEU A 279 -3.30 7.54 26.45
C LEU A 279 -1.89 8.11 26.24
N GLU A 280 -1.51 8.32 24.98
CA GLU A 280 -0.25 8.93 24.61
C GLU A 280 -0.19 10.42 24.99
N VAL A 281 -1.15 11.25 24.58
CA VAL A 281 -1.21 12.68 24.96
C VAL A 281 -1.11 12.87 26.48
N LYS A 282 -1.75 12.01 27.28
CA LYS A 282 -1.62 12.04 28.76
C LYS A 282 -0.18 11.79 29.25
N ARG A 283 0.54 10.82 28.68
CA ARG A 283 1.97 10.58 29.00
C ARG A 283 2.84 11.77 28.57
N LEU A 284 2.62 12.27 27.37
CA LEU A 284 3.37 13.39 26.80
C LEU A 284 3.19 14.71 27.55
N VAL A 285 2.11 14.86 28.32
CA VAL A 285 1.88 15.97 29.26
C VAL A 285 2.46 15.69 30.64
N ALA A 286 2.55 14.42 31.06
CA ALA A 286 3.16 14.01 32.35
C ALA A 286 4.70 13.95 32.33
N GLU A 287 5.33 13.94 31.15
CA GLU A 287 6.79 14.06 30.97
C GLU A 287 7.30 15.51 30.89
N LYS A 288 6.45 16.51 31.18
CA LYS A 288 6.78 17.94 31.23
C LYS A 288 6.88 18.44 32.67
#